data_AF-A0A3M2B758-F1
#
_entry.id   AF-A0A3M2B758-F1
#
_cell.length_a   1.000
_cell.length_b   1.000
_cell.length_c   1.000
_cell.angle_alpha   90.00
_cell.angle_beta   90.00
_cell.angle_gamma   90.00
#
_symmetry.space_group_name_H-M   'P 1'
#
loop_
_entity.id
_entity.type
_entity.pdbx_description
1 polymer ?
#
loop_
_entity_poly.entity_id
_entity_poly.type
_entity_poly.pdbx_seq_one_letter_code
_entity_poly.pdbx_strand_id
1 'polypeptide(L)'
;MIVPLVLNVILVLLQGILNGIRAIGSLAITQVVQGLFLALAAYPVSLLVKSGYPVAMVAFISCGLLGGVIYAGVKVFRAELFSRSDFRRAVLNKADFTGFVKLSGVIFFSFFLVALVLLAIRLMATDIGGLAYAGYLDSAWVISNTYLMFFSTSIVTYYFPTLSSMTSEEDRSRFVFQAMRMVGIIIVPVVVLTICLKGLIVNALYSKAFLPALEILRWMLIAGFLKISGSFLGNLLLAKQDLKVYFWKQLTIYSTFLLASYLIFYRLESLEGIGIAYCLMCLANLLFLLGYCSFRYKTNYVRAFSGSWTIGLLLIIAASISSWNETETDWSLISAWMGGLAMYCLMILKPEERRRLFALLKRRSA
;
A
#
# COMPACT_ATOMS: atom_id res chain seq x y z
N MET A 1 -13.33 22.34 8.14
CA MET A 1 -13.01 21.02 7.55
C MET A 1 -13.77 20.68 6.27
N ILE A 2 -14.87 21.35 5.92
CA ILE A 2 -15.66 21.02 4.72
C ILE A 2 -14.87 21.24 3.42
N VAL A 3 -14.11 22.33 3.32
CA VAL A 3 -13.33 22.70 2.11
C VAL A 3 -12.37 21.59 1.65
N PRO A 4 -11.43 21.08 2.48
CA PRO A 4 -10.52 20.02 2.04
C PRO A 4 -11.27 18.72 1.71
N LEU A 5 -12.40 18.44 2.36
CA LEU A 5 -13.20 17.24 2.05
C LEU A 5 -13.79 17.32 0.64
N VAL A 6 -14.40 18.46 0.27
CA VAL A 6 -14.95 18.68 -1.08
C VAL A 6 -13.85 18.62 -2.13
N LEU A 7 -12.72 19.29 -1.90
CA LEU A 7 -11.58 19.29 -2.82
C LEU A 7 -11.01 17.89 -3.03
N ASN A 8 -10.91 17.10 -1.96
CA ASN A 8 -10.43 15.73 -2.04
C ASN A 8 -11.36 14.85 -2.87
N VAL A 9 -12.68 14.96 -2.69
CA VAL A 9 -13.65 14.21 -3.51
C VAL A 9 -13.51 14.57 -5.00
N ILE A 10 -13.43 15.86 -5.33
CA ILE A 10 -13.24 16.32 -6.71
C ILE A 10 -11.92 15.77 -7.28
N LEU A 11 -10.83 15.87 -6.52
CA LEU A 11 -9.52 15.40 -6.93
C LEU A 11 -9.50 13.90 -7.20
N VAL A 12 -10.08 13.09 -6.31
CA VAL A 12 -10.16 11.63 -6.47
C VAL A 12 -10.97 11.26 -7.71
N LEU A 13 -12.06 11.98 -8.01
CA LEU A 13 -12.82 11.78 -9.25
C LEU A 13 -11.98 12.09 -10.50
N LEU A 14 -11.27 13.22 -10.51
CA LEU A 14 -10.39 13.61 -11.62
C LEU A 14 -9.25 12.59 -11.82
N GLN A 15 -8.65 12.11 -10.73
CA GLN A 15 -7.66 11.04 -10.77
C GLN A 15 -8.27 9.73 -11.29
N GLY A 16 -9.49 9.39 -10.89
CA GLY A 16 -10.22 8.24 -11.42
C GLY A 16 -10.40 8.31 -12.94
N ILE A 17 -10.78 9.48 -13.46
CA ILE A 17 -10.91 9.73 -14.90
C ILE A 17 -9.56 9.60 -15.61
N LEU A 18 -8.51 10.26 -15.10
CA LEU A 18 -7.15 10.17 -15.65
C LEU A 18 -6.61 8.74 -15.64
N ASN A 19 -6.94 7.95 -14.62
CA ASN A 19 -6.59 6.53 -14.54
C ASN A 19 -7.37 5.70 -15.57
N GLY A 20 -8.67 5.98 -15.74
CA GLY A 20 -9.53 5.32 -16.72
C GLY A 20 -9.01 5.46 -18.16
N ILE A 21 -8.50 6.65 -18.52
CA ILE A 21 -7.92 6.92 -19.84
C ILE A 21 -6.43 6.51 -19.96
N ARG A 22 -5.88 5.85 -18.93
CA ARG A 22 -4.47 5.43 -18.85
C ARG A 22 -3.46 6.58 -18.98
N ALA A 23 -3.82 7.80 -18.57
CA ALA A 23 -2.92 8.97 -18.56
C ALA A 23 -2.01 8.96 -17.32
N ILE A 24 -1.22 7.90 -17.15
CA ILE A 24 -0.40 7.62 -15.96
C ILE A 24 0.60 8.76 -15.68
N GLY A 25 1.19 9.35 -16.73
CA GLY A 25 2.07 10.51 -16.57
C GLY A 25 1.37 11.73 -15.97
N SER A 26 0.11 11.99 -16.34
CA SER A 26 -0.67 13.09 -15.78
C SER A 26 -1.07 12.83 -14.33
N LEU A 27 -1.34 11.57 -13.96
CA LEU A 27 -1.56 11.19 -12.56
C LEU A 27 -0.32 11.48 -11.70
N ALA A 28 0.86 11.10 -12.18
CA ALA A 28 2.11 11.36 -11.48
C ALA A 28 2.35 12.86 -11.27
N ILE A 29 2.17 13.68 -12.33
CA ILE A 29 2.33 15.14 -12.22
C ILE A 29 1.30 15.73 -11.26
N THR A 30 0.06 15.22 -11.21
CA THR A 30 -0.97 15.67 -10.25
C THR A 30 -0.51 15.47 -8.80
N GLN A 31 0.18 14.37 -8.49
CA GLN A 31 0.72 14.12 -7.16
C GLN A 31 1.92 15.04 -6.85
N VAL A 32 2.79 15.28 -7.84
CA VAL A 32 3.92 16.21 -7.69
C VAL A 32 3.43 17.64 -7.45
N VAL A 33 2.42 18.10 -8.18
CA VAL A 33 1.83 19.42 -8.00
C VAL A 33 1.21 19.56 -6.61
N GLN A 34 0.49 18.55 -6.10
CA GLN A 34 -0.01 18.57 -4.73
C GLN A 34 1.11 18.73 -3.70
N GLY A 35 2.17 17.93 -3.83
CA GLY A 35 3.32 17.98 -2.93
C GLY A 35 4.03 19.34 -2.95
N LEU A 36 4.17 19.93 -4.15
CA LEU A 36 4.76 21.25 -4.33
C LEU A 36 3.92 22.36 -3.70
N PHE A 37 2.59 22.34 -3.89
CA PHE A 37 1.68 23.30 -3.25
C PHE A 37 1.70 23.17 -1.72
N LEU A 38 1.75 21.95 -1.18
CA LEU A 38 1.94 21.71 0.24
C LEU A 38 3.27 22.28 0.73
N ALA A 39 4.38 21.99 0.04
CA ALA A 39 5.69 22.49 0.41
C ALA A 39 5.76 24.02 0.43
N LEU A 40 5.17 24.68 -0.57
CA LEU A 40 5.08 26.15 -0.62
C LEU A 40 4.19 26.71 0.50
N ALA A 41 3.13 26.01 0.89
CA ALA A 41 2.24 26.42 1.96
C ALA A 41 2.82 26.15 3.37
N ALA A 42 3.84 25.30 3.51
CA ALA A 42 4.34 24.85 4.81
C ALA A 42 4.90 26.00 5.66
N TYR A 43 5.80 26.80 5.09
CA TYR A 43 6.43 27.93 5.79
C TYR A 43 5.42 29.01 6.22
N PRO A 44 4.58 29.58 5.33
CA PRO A 44 3.64 30.63 5.73
C PRO A 44 2.59 30.14 6.73
N VAL A 45 2.10 28.90 6.59
CA VAL A 45 1.17 28.32 7.57
C VAL A 45 1.85 28.15 8.93
N SER A 46 3.11 27.72 8.96
CA SER A 46 3.83 27.52 10.24
C SER A 46 3.92 28.81 11.06
N LEU A 47 4.07 29.97 10.39
CA LEU A 47 4.07 31.28 11.04
C LEU A 47 2.67 31.62 11.60
N LEU A 48 1.61 31.38 10.83
CA LEU A 48 0.23 31.65 11.26
C LEU A 48 -0.19 30.78 12.45
N VAL A 49 0.23 29.51 12.47
CA VAL A 49 -0.02 28.60 13.60
C VAL A 49 0.72 29.08 14.85
N LYS A 50 1.99 29.49 14.73
CA LYS A 50 2.74 30.10 15.84
C LYS A 50 2.11 31.38 16.37
N SER A 51 1.49 32.18 15.49
CA SER A 51 0.76 33.39 15.85
C SER A 51 -0.62 33.14 16.46
N GLY A 52 -0.98 31.88 16.78
CA GLY A 52 -2.21 31.53 17.48
C GLY A 52 -3.41 31.20 16.59
N TYR A 53 -3.22 30.99 15.29
CA TYR A 53 -4.30 30.61 14.36
C TYR A 53 -4.21 29.11 13.98
N PRO A 54 -4.70 28.18 14.81
CA PRO A 54 -4.65 26.75 14.51
C PRO A 54 -5.48 26.37 13.27
N VAL A 55 -6.46 27.19 12.89
CA VAL A 55 -7.28 27.01 11.68
C VAL A 55 -6.42 27.06 10.41
N ALA A 56 -5.23 27.67 10.45
CA ALA A 56 -4.29 27.70 9.32
C ALA A 56 -3.83 26.29 8.88
N MET A 57 -3.91 25.28 9.76
CA MET A 57 -3.67 23.88 9.37
C MET A 57 -4.72 23.35 8.37
N VAL A 58 -5.96 23.84 8.43
CA VAL A 58 -6.99 23.47 7.45
C VAL A 58 -6.65 24.07 6.09
N ALA A 59 -6.09 25.29 6.06
CA ALA A 59 -5.64 25.95 4.84
C ALA A 59 -4.45 25.20 4.21
N PHE A 60 -3.50 24.72 5.03
CA PHE A 60 -2.37 23.91 4.57
C PHE A 60 -2.79 22.68 3.77
N ILE A 61 -3.72 21.89 4.31
CA ILE A 61 -4.25 20.70 3.64
C ILE A 61 -4.98 21.11 2.35
N SER A 62 -5.75 22.19 2.40
CA SER A 62 -6.53 22.68 1.26
C SER A 62 -5.64 23.15 0.10
N CYS A 63 -4.50 23.78 0.37
CA CYS A 63 -3.56 24.27 -0.65
C CYS A 63 -3.03 23.14 -1.54
N GLY A 64 -2.60 22.02 -0.95
CA GLY A 64 -2.17 20.84 -1.70
C GLY A 64 -3.27 20.35 -2.64
N LEU A 65 -4.46 20.11 -2.07
CA LEU A 65 -5.62 19.60 -2.81
C LEU A 65 -6.04 20.54 -3.94
N LEU A 66 -6.04 21.86 -3.71
CA LEU A 66 -6.33 22.86 -4.73
C LEU A 66 -5.37 22.76 -5.92
N GLY A 67 -4.05 22.68 -5.66
CA GLY A 67 -3.06 22.53 -6.73
C GLY A 67 -3.31 21.27 -7.59
N GLY A 68 -3.64 20.16 -6.92
CA GLY A 68 -4.02 18.92 -7.60
C GLY A 68 -5.28 19.06 -8.46
N VAL A 69 -6.34 19.66 -7.91
CA VAL A 69 -7.62 19.87 -8.61
C VAL A 69 -7.42 20.76 -9.83
N ILE A 70 -6.65 21.84 -9.71
CA ILE A 70 -6.37 22.76 -10.83
C ILE A 70 -5.66 22.01 -11.96
N TYR A 71 -4.56 21.31 -11.67
CA TYR A 71 -3.79 20.62 -12.71
C TYR A 71 -4.58 19.47 -13.35
N ALA A 72 -5.18 18.59 -12.52
CA ALA A 72 -5.96 17.47 -13.01
C ALA A 72 -7.19 17.94 -13.79
N GLY A 73 -7.87 18.98 -13.30
CA GLY A 73 -9.00 19.61 -13.96
C GLY A 73 -8.61 20.10 -15.36
N VAL A 74 -7.55 20.91 -15.48
CA VAL A 74 -7.06 21.41 -16.77
C VAL A 74 -6.74 20.26 -17.73
N LYS A 75 -6.10 19.19 -17.26
CA LYS A 75 -5.79 18.02 -18.10
C LYS A 75 -7.02 17.28 -18.58
N VAL A 76 -8.00 17.07 -17.70
CA VAL A 76 -9.27 16.42 -18.07
C VAL A 76 -10.05 17.29 -19.06
N PHE A 77 -10.14 18.61 -18.83
CA PHE A 77 -10.83 19.53 -19.74
C PHE A 77 -10.15 19.63 -21.11
N ARG A 78 -8.81 19.67 -21.17
CA ARG A 78 -8.05 19.75 -22.44
C ARG A 78 -8.03 18.46 -23.23
N ALA A 79 -8.28 17.31 -22.60
CA ALA A 79 -8.23 16.04 -23.30
C ALA A 79 -9.47 15.81 -24.20
N GLU A 80 -10.43 16.73 -24.25
CA GLU A 80 -11.69 16.65 -25.04
C GLU A 80 -12.49 15.35 -24.82
N LEU A 81 -12.17 14.60 -23.76
CA LEU A 81 -12.69 13.26 -23.47
C LEU A 81 -14.15 13.24 -23.01
N PHE A 82 -14.74 14.42 -22.74
CA PHE A 82 -16.12 14.56 -22.34
C PHE A 82 -16.93 15.18 -23.48
N SER A 83 -17.30 14.37 -24.46
CA SER A 83 -18.56 14.67 -25.15
C SER A 83 -19.68 14.53 -24.11
N ARG A 84 -20.38 15.62 -23.80
CA ARG A 84 -21.51 15.62 -22.84
C ARG A 84 -22.57 14.57 -23.22
N SER A 85 -22.63 14.14 -24.48
CA SER A 85 -23.52 13.07 -24.96
C SER A 85 -23.17 11.69 -24.41
N ASP A 86 -21.89 11.35 -24.31
CA ASP A 86 -21.44 9.99 -24.02
C ASP A 86 -21.56 9.68 -22.53
N PHE A 87 -21.26 10.67 -21.69
CA PHE A 87 -21.52 10.57 -20.25
C PHE A 87 -23.02 10.43 -19.96
N ARG A 88 -23.87 11.21 -20.63
CA ARG A 88 -25.33 11.13 -20.46
C ARG A 88 -25.85 9.77 -20.90
N ARG A 89 -25.34 9.24 -22.02
CA ARG A 89 -25.71 7.91 -22.53
C ARG A 89 -25.25 6.78 -21.59
N ALA A 90 -24.06 6.88 -21.00
CA ALA A 90 -23.56 5.91 -20.02
C ALA A 90 -24.35 5.92 -18.70
N VAL A 91 -24.74 7.10 -18.19
CA VAL A 91 -25.58 7.22 -16.98
C VAL A 91 -27.00 6.73 -17.22
N LEU A 92 -27.54 6.93 -18.43
CA LEU A 92 -28.88 6.48 -18.81
C LEU A 92 -28.94 4.96 -19.05
N ASN A 93 -27.82 4.29 -19.33
CA ASN A 93 -27.79 2.83 -19.44
C ASN A 93 -27.82 2.18 -18.05
N LYS A 94 -29.00 1.67 -17.66
CA LYS A 94 -29.22 1.05 -16.34
C LYS A 94 -28.28 -0.13 -16.06
N ALA A 95 -27.88 -0.90 -17.08
CA ALA A 95 -27.02 -2.06 -16.88
C ALA A 95 -25.60 -1.65 -16.44
N ASP A 96 -24.99 -0.70 -17.16
CA ASP A 96 -23.63 -0.22 -16.87
C ASP A 96 -23.59 0.55 -15.54
N PHE A 97 -24.59 1.39 -15.30
CA PHE A 97 -24.71 2.16 -14.06
C PHE A 97 -24.86 1.25 -12.84
N THR A 98 -25.74 0.23 -12.90
CA THR A 98 -25.92 -0.68 -11.77
C THR A 98 -24.69 -1.56 -11.51
N GLY A 99 -23.97 -1.97 -12.56
CA GLY A 99 -22.67 -2.66 -12.42
C GLY A 99 -21.64 -1.79 -11.71
N PHE A 100 -21.48 -0.54 -12.15
CA PHE A 100 -20.58 0.43 -11.54
C PHE A 100 -20.94 0.72 -10.07
N VAL A 101 -22.21 0.98 -9.76
CA VAL A 101 -22.66 1.28 -8.39
C VAL A 101 -22.41 0.09 -7.46
N LYS A 102 -22.63 -1.15 -7.91
CA LYS A 102 -22.32 -2.36 -7.12
C LYS A 102 -20.83 -2.49 -6.83
N LEU A 103 -19.98 -2.33 -7.84
CA LEU A 103 -18.53 -2.40 -7.70
C LEU A 103 -18.02 -1.30 -6.74
N SER A 104 -18.41 -0.06 -7.02
CA SER A 104 -18.05 1.12 -6.23
C SER A 104 -18.58 1.03 -4.79
N GLY A 105 -19.79 0.53 -4.58
CA GLY A 105 -20.36 0.33 -3.25
C GLY A 105 -19.58 -0.68 -2.41
N VAL A 106 -19.19 -1.82 -3.00
CA VAL A 106 -18.38 -2.83 -2.31
C VAL A 106 -16.98 -2.31 -1.98
N ILE A 107 -16.35 -1.59 -2.91
CA ILE A 107 -15.02 -0.99 -2.72
C ILE A 107 -15.09 0.09 -1.64
N PHE A 108 -16.08 0.99 -1.72
CA PHE A 108 -16.31 2.04 -0.73
C PHE A 108 -16.51 1.46 0.67
N PHE A 109 -17.41 0.49 0.82
CA PHE A 109 -17.62 -0.17 2.11
C PHE A 109 -16.35 -0.83 2.63
N SER A 110 -15.56 -1.45 1.76
CA SER A 110 -14.29 -2.06 2.14
C SER A 110 -13.33 -1.02 2.70
N PHE A 111 -13.14 0.12 2.02
CA PHE A 111 -12.30 1.21 2.52
C PHE A 111 -12.85 1.83 3.82
N PHE A 112 -14.16 2.01 3.91
CA PHE A 112 -14.82 2.52 5.10
C PHE A 112 -14.59 1.60 6.31
N LEU A 113 -14.73 0.29 6.13
CA LEU A 113 -14.46 -0.71 7.16
C LEU A 113 -13.01 -0.65 7.63
N VAL A 114 -12.05 -0.57 6.71
CA VAL A 114 -10.63 -0.42 7.06
C VAL A 114 -10.40 0.84 7.89
N ALA A 115 -10.97 1.97 7.46
CA ALA A 115 -10.84 3.24 8.17
C ALA A 115 -11.44 3.18 9.59
N LEU A 116 -12.62 2.56 9.73
CA LEU A 116 -13.29 2.39 11.02
C LEU A 116 -12.47 1.52 11.97
N VAL A 117 -11.93 0.41 11.50
CA VAL A 117 -11.11 -0.51 12.30
C VAL A 117 -9.81 0.15 12.74
N LEU A 118 -9.13 0.87 11.84
CA LEU A 118 -7.92 1.62 12.20
C LEU A 118 -8.20 2.73 13.20
N LEU A 119 -9.32 3.44 13.06
CA LEU A 119 -9.74 4.45 14.02
C LEU A 119 -10.01 3.82 15.39
N ALA A 120 -10.72 2.69 15.44
CA ALA A 120 -10.99 1.97 16.68
C ALA A 120 -9.70 1.53 17.39
N ILE A 121 -8.74 0.97 16.64
CA ILE A 121 -7.42 0.58 17.20
C ILE A 121 -6.67 1.81 17.71
N ARG A 122 -6.72 2.94 17.00
CA ARG A 122 -6.08 4.18 17.45
C ARG A 122 -6.73 4.73 18.73
N LEU A 123 -8.05 4.64 18.86
CA LEU A 123 -8.76 5.00 20.10
C LEU A 123 -8.34 4.09 21.25
N MET A 124 -8.31 2.76 21.04
CA MET A 124 -7.82 1.80 22.04
C MET A 124 -6.39 2.11 22.50
N ALA A 125 -5.49 2.45 21.58
CA ALA A 125 -4.12 2.85 21.91
C ALA A 125 -4.06 4.16 22.71
N THR A 126 -4.97 5.10 22.42
CA THR A 126 -5.07 6.39 23.10
C THR A 126 -5.59 6.23 24.53
N ASP A 127 -6.57 5.37 24.75
CA ASP A 127 -7.20 5.17 26.06
C ASP A 127 -6.23 4.58 27.10
N ILE A 128 -5.30 3.73 26.66
CA ILE A 128 -4.35 3.04 27.56
C ILE A 128 -3.08 3.87 27.78
N GLY A 129 -2.46 4.34 26.70
CA GLY A 129 -1.12 4.97 26.74
C GLY A 129 -1.12 6.45 26.38
N GLY A 130 -2.30 7.07 26.31
CA GLY A 130 -2.48 8.47 25.93
C GLY A 130 -2.10 8.77 24.47
N LEU A 131 -1.98 10.05 24.17
CA LEU A 131 -1.67 10.55 22.83
C LEU A 131 -0.30 10.06 22.29
N ALA A 132 0.65 9.71 23.16
CA ALA A 132 1.96 9.22 22.76
C ALA A 132 1.86 7.86 22.03
N TYR A 133 1.03 6.94 22.54
CA TYR A 133 0.86 5.61 21.95
C TYR A 133 0.18 5.69 20.58
N ALA A 134 -0.80 6.56 20.42
CA ALA A 134 -1.41 6.85 19.12
C ALA A 134 -0.37 7.41 18.12
N GLY A 135 0.52 8.29 18.59
CA GLY A 135 1.66 8.78 17.81
C GLY A 135 2.62 7.67 17.37
N TYR A 136 2.97 6.74 18.27
CA TYR A 136 3.84 5.61 17.93
C TYR A 136 3.20 4.68 16.88
N LEU A 137 1.91 4.38 17.04
CA LEU A 137 1.14 3.59 16.09
C LEU A 137 1.07 4.27 14.72
N ASP A 138 0.82 5.57 14.68
CA ASP A 138 0.75 6.33 13.44
C ASP A 138 2.10 6.42 12.74
N SER A 139 3.18 6.64 13.48
CA SER A 139 4.53 6.66 12.93
C SER A 139 4.91 5.31 12.32
N ALA A 140 4.66 4.21 13.03
CA ALA A 140 4.89 2.86 12.52
C ALA A 140 4.03 2.57 11.28
N TRP A 141 2.75 2.96 11.31
CA TRP A 141 1.81 2.79 10.19
C TRP A 141 2.22 3.56 8.95
N VAL A 142 2.67 4.81 9.10
CA VAL A 142 3.13 5.65 7.98
C VAL A 142 4.39 5.07 7.36
N ILE A 143 5.39 4.70 8.18
CA ILE A 143 6.64 4.10 7.66
C ILE A 143 6.33 2.81 6.92
N SER A 144 5.49 1.94 7.50
CA SER A 144 5.10 0.68 6.87
C SER A 144 4.32 0.90 5.56
N ASN A 145 3.33 1.79 5.53
CA ASN A 145 2.51 1.97 4.33
C ASN A 145 3.19 2.78 3.22
N THR A 146 4.25 3.54 3.52
CA THR A 146 4.94 4.37 2.51
C THR A 146 5.50 3.51 1.38
N TYR A 147 6.26 2.45 1.69
CA TYR A 147 6.76 1.56 0.64
C TYR A 147 5.63 0.72 0.01
N LEU A 148 4.62 0.32 0.79
CA LEU A 148 3.46 -0.42 0.28
C LEU A 148 2.67 0.37 -0.76
N MET A 149 2.59 1.70 -0.61
CA MET A 149 1.85 2.58 -1.52
C MET A 149 2.46 2.58 -2.92
N PHE A 150 3.79 2.51 -3.03
CA PHE A 150 4.49 2.42 -4.31
C PHE A 150 4.04 1.17 -5.10
N PHE A 151 4.02 0.01 -4.43
CA PHE A 151 3.58 -1.25 -5.03
C PHE A 151 2.08 -1.28 -5.29
N SER A 152 1.27 -0.77 -4.35
CA SER A 152 -0.18 -0.71 -4.49
C SER A 152 -0.60 0.14 -5.69
N THR A 153 0.11 1.25 -5.94
CA THR A 153 -0.13 2.08 -7.12
C THR A 153 0.13 1.29 -8.40
N SER A 154 1.23 0.53 -8.45
CA SER A 154 1.56 -0.32 -9.60
C SER A 154 0.52 -1.41 -9.84
N ILE A 155 -0.08 -1.95 -8.77
CA ILE A 155 -1.18 -2.91 -8.86
C ILE A 155 -2.40 -2.26 -9.54
N VAL A 156 -2.79 -1.07 -9.09
CA VAL A 156 -3.99 -0.39 -9.59
C VAL A 156 -3.82 0.12 -11.03
N THR A 157 -2.65 0.65 -11.38
CA THR A 157 -2.43 1.30 -12.68
C THR A 157 -2.08 0.33 -13.80
N TYR A 158 -1.40 -0.78 -13.48
CA TYR A 158 -0.91 -1.72 -14.49
C TYR A 158 -1.50 -3.13 -14.32
N TYR A 159 -1.35 -3.72 -13.13
CA TYR A 159 -1.74 -5.12 -12.92
C TYR A 159 -3.24 -5.32 -13.08
N PHE A 160 -4.06 -4.52 -12.41
CA PHE A 160 -5.51 -4.66 -12.39
C PHE A 160 -6.18 -4.46 -13.77
N PRO A 161 -5.86 -3.40 -14.55
CA PRO A 161 -6.43 -3.23 -15.89
C PRO A 161 -6.00 -4.35 -16.85
N THR A 162 -4.74 -4.78 -16.77
CA THR A 162 -4.21 -5.87 -17.60
C THR A 162 -4.94 -7.19 -17.29
N LEU A 163 -5.09 -7.51 -16.01
CA LEU A 163 -5.78 -8.71 -15.54
C LEU A 163 -7.25 -8.76 -15.96
N SER A 164 -7.91 -7.59 -15.93
CA SER A 164 -9.32 -7.43 -16.34
C SER A 164 -9.50 -7.55 -17.86
N SER A 165 -8.49 -7.23 -18.66
CA SER A 165 -8.53 -7.33 -20.13
C SER A 165 -8.28 -8.75 -20.66
N MET A 166 -7.68 -9.62 -19.86
CA MET A 166 -7.38 -11.00 -20.25
C MET A 166 -8.64 -11.86 -20.28
N THR A 167 -8.83 -12.63 -21.35
CA THR A 167 -9.98 -13.54 -21.53
C THR A 167 -9.65 -14.99 -21.18
N SER A 168 -8.42 -15.43 -21.41
CA SER A 168 -7.96 -16.79 -21.10
C SER A 168 -7.51 -16.93 -19.64
N GLU A 169 -7.98 -17.99 -18.97
CA GLU A 169 -7.55 -18.34 -17.61
C GLU A 169 -6.06 -18.75 -17.55
N GLU A 170 -5.55 -19.39 -18.61
CA GLU A 170 -4.14 -19.77 -18.67
C GLU A 170 -3.24 -18.54 -18.70
N ASP A 171 -3.54 -17.57 -19.56
CA ASP A 171 -2.77 -16.32 -19.67
C ASP A 171 -2.84 -15.52 -18.37
N ARG A 172 -4.03 -15.47 -17.76
CA ARG A 172 -4.25 -14.82 -16.46
C ARG A 172 -3.39 -15.46 -15.37
N SER A 173 -3.32 -16.79 -15.33
CA SER A 173 -2.49 -17.50 -14.36
C SER A 173 -1.00 -17.27 -14.57
N ARG A 174 -0.52 -17.33 -15.82
CA ARG A 174 0.87 -17.06 -16.19
C ARG A 174 1.27 -15.63 -15.81
N PHE A 175 0.39 -14.67 -16.05
CA PHE A 175 0.61 -13.28 -15.67
C PHE A 175 0.70 -13.10 -14.16
N VAL A 176 -0.19 -13.76 -13.39
CA VAL A 176 -0.12 -13.76 -11.91
C VAL A 176 1.20 -14.36 -11.43
N PHE A 177 1.64 -15.50 -12.00
CA PHE A 177 2.92 -16.12 -11.66
C PHE A 177 4.11 -15.18 -11.92
N GLN A 178 4.12 -14.51 -13.06
CA GLN A 178 5.17 -13.55 -13.42
C GLN A 178 5.16 -12.33 -12.49
N ALA A 179 3.98 -11.80 -12.18
CA ALA A 179 3.82 -10.67 -11.26
C ALA A 179 4.31 -11.01 -9.85
N MET A 180 3.96 -12.19 -9.32
CA MET A 180 4.45 -12.65 -8.00
C MET A 180 5.98 -12.83 -7.97
N ARG A 181 6.56 -13.28 -9.07
CA ARG A 181 8.02 -13.36 -9.18
C ARG A 181 8.67 -11.97 -9.16
N MET A 182 8.12 -11.01 -9.88
CA MET A 182 8.60 -9.61 -9.86
C MET A 182 8.44 -8.98 -8.47
N VAL A 183 7.35 -9.29 -7.78
CA VAL A 183 7.13 -8.92 -6.38
C VAL A 183 8.28 -9.41 -5.51
N GLY A 184 8.68 -10.67 -5.61
CA GLY A 184 9.83 -11.21 -4.88
C GLY A 184 11.13 -10.43 -5.14
N ILE A 185 11.44 -10.16 -6.42
CA ILE A 185 12.67 -9.47 -6.82
C ILE A 185 12.75 -8.03 -6.27
N ILE A 186 11.63 -7.30 -6.23
CA ILE A 186 11.65 -5.88 -5.89
C ILE A 186 11.29 -5.63 -4.43
N ILE A 187 10.29 -6.32 -3.89
CA ILE A 187 9.75 -6.04 -2.55
C ILE A 187 10.67 -6.61 -1.47
N VAL A 188 11.24 -7.80 -1.66
CA VAL A 188 12.11 -8.42 -0.65
C VAL A 188 13.30 -7.52 -0.32
N PRO A 189 14.07 -6.99 -1.29
CA PRO A 189 15.14 -6.04 -0.98
C PRO A 189 14.65 -4.78 -0.29
N VAL A 190 13.54 -4.19 -0.74
CA VAL A 190 13.00 -2.96 -0.14
C VAL A 190 12.60 -3.19 1.32
N VAL A 191 11.92 -4.31 1.62
CA VAL A 191 11.50 -4.65 2.98
C VAL A 191 12.71 -4.94 3.86
N VAL A 192 13.68 -5.73 3.39
CA VAL A 192 14.91 -6.03 4.15
C VAL A 192 15.73 -4.76 4.42
N LEU A 193 15.91 -3.89 3.43
CA LEU A 193 16.57 -2.60 3.61
C LEU A 193 15.82 -1.72 4.64
N THR A 194 14.49 -1.71 4.59
CA THR A 194 13.68 -0.96 5.57
C THR A 194 13.82 -1.54 6.97
N ILE A 195 13.91 -2.88 7.11
CA ILE A 195 14.14 -3.55 8.39
C ILE A 195 15.50 -3.17 8.97
N CYS A 196 16.56 -3.14 8.16
CA CYS A 196 17.88 -2.76 8.64
C CYS A 196 17.98 -1.26 8.96
N LEU A 197 17.29 -0.40 8.21
CA LEU A 197 17.32 1.05 8.38
C LEU A 197 16.25 1.59 9.34
N LYS A 198 15.38 0.75 9.91
CA LYS A 198 14.22 1.17 10.71
C LYS A 198 14.57 2.13 11.85
N GLY A 199 15.66 1.89 12.58
CA GLY A 199 16.11 2.74 13.68
C GLY A 199 16.54 4.12 13.19
N LEU A 200 17.31 4.17 12.09
CA LEU A 200 17.72 5.41 11.44
C LEU A 200 16.53 6.19 10.89
N ILE A 201 15.58 5.51 10.24
CA ILE A 201 14.36 6.11 9.67
C ILE A 201 13.53 6.77 10.79
N VAL A 202 13.28 6.07 11.89
CA VAL A 202 12.49 6.61 13.01
C VAL A 202 13.19 7.80 13.65
N ASN A 203 14.50 7.71 13.88
CA ASN A 203 15.27 8.78 14.50
C ASN A 203 15.39 10.02 13.60
N ALA A 204 15.59 9.83 12.29
CA ALA A 204 15.73 10.93 11.34
C ALA A 204 14.41 11.65 11.03
N LEU A 205 13.29 10.91 10.96
CA LEU A 205 11.99 11.48 10.60
C LEU A 205 11.20 12.04 11.78
N TYR A 206 11.36 11.47 12.97
CA TYR A 206 10.59 11.85 14.15
C TYR A 206 11.50 12.36 15.27
N SER A 207 12.13 11.46 16.03
CA SER A 207 13.07 11.72 17.13
C SER A 207 13.36 10.40 17.86
N LYS A 208 14.38 10.36 18.71
CA LYS A 208 14.63 9.25 19.65
C LYS A 208 13.44 8.93 20.57
N ALA A 209 12.55 9.90 20.80
CA ALA A 209 11.32 9.67 21.59
C ALA A 209 10.37 8.65 20.93
N PHE A 210 10.48 8.43 19.61
CA PHE A 210 9.62 7.49 18.87
C PHE A 210 10.19 6.08 18.75
N LEU A 211 11.29 5.76 19.46
CA LEU A 211 11.85 4.40 19.47
C LEU A 211 10.85 3.29 19.89
N PRO A 212 9.87 3.53 20.80
CA PRO A 212 8.83 2.52 21.09
C PRO A 212 8.00 2.11 19.86
N ALA A 213 7.91 2.95 18.83
CA ALA A 213 7.23 2.60 17.57
C ALA A 213 7.91 1.42 16.84
N LEU A 214 9.18 1.12 17.15
CA LEU A 214 9.91 0.00 16.56
C LEU A 214 9.29 -1.36 16.92
N GLU A 215 8.68 -1.49 18.10
CA GLU A 215 8.03 -2.74 18.53
C GLU A 215 6.90 -3.13 17.57
N ILE A 216 6.07 -2.16 17.19
CA ILE A 216 5.00 -2.35 16.22
C ILE A 216 5.58 -2.53 14.81
N LEU A 217 6.52 -1.65 14.45
CA LEU A 217 7.06 -1.58 13.09
C LEU A 217 7.71 -2.90 12.65
N ARG A 218 8.42 -3.60 13.54
CA ARG A 218 9.07 -4.90 13.25
C ARG A 218 8.07 -5.90 12.68
N TRP A 219 6.93 -6.07 13.34
CA TRP A 219 5.86 -6.97 12.89
C TRP A 219 5.15 -6.45 11.64
N MET A 220 4.96 -5.12 11.53
CA MET A 220 4.31 -4.51 10.36
C MET A 220 5.13 -4.65 9.08
N LEU A 221 6.47 -4.68 9.16
CA LEU A 221 7.34 -4.87 7.99
C LEU A 221 7.19 -6.28 7.41
N ILE A 222 7.15 -7.31 8.26
CA ILE A 222 6.87 -8.69 7.85
C ILE A 222 5.45 -8.78 7.25
N ALA A 223 4.47 -8.21 7.95
CA ALA A 223 3.08 -8.17 7.50
C ALA A 223 2.92 -7.48 6.13
N GLY A 224 3.73 -6.46 5.84
CA GLY A 224 3.67 -5.73 4.59
C GLY A 224 3.99 -6.60 3.36
N PHE A 225 4.96 -7.51 3.46
CA PHE A 225 5.25 -8.47 2.39
C PHE A 225 4.08 -9.42 2.12
N LEU A 226 3.49 -9.97 3.20
CA LEU A 226 2.31 -10.82 3.14
C LEU A 226 1.11 -10.07 2.55
N LYS A 227 0.89 -8.82 2.97
CA LYS A 227 -0.19 -7.96 2.49
C LYS A 227 -0.09 -7.66 1.01
N ILE A 228 1.10 -7.31 0.49
CA ILE A 228 1.25 -7.07 -0.95
C ILE A 228 0.95 -8.34 -1.73
N SER A 229 1.52 -9.46 -1.30
CA SER A 229 1.35 -10.73 -2.01
C SER A 229 -0.13 -11.16 -2.01
N GLY A 230 -0.82 -10.99 -0.89
CA GLY A 230 -2.27 -11.18 -0.80
C GLY A 230 -3.06 -10.19 -1.67
N SER A 231 -2.59 -8.95 -1.81
CA SER A 231 -3.28 -7.93 -2.61
C SER A 231 -3.31 -8.26 -4.10
N PHE A 232 -2.26 -8.87 -4.66
CA PHE A 232 -2.30 -9.35 -6.05
C PHE A 232 -3.42 -10.37 -6.28
N LEU A 233 -3.57 -11.36 -5.38
CA LEU A 233 -4.69 -12.31 -5.44
C LEU A 233 -6.04 -11.64 -5.13
N GLY A 234 -6.09 -10.67 -4.21
CA GLY A 234 -7.31 -9.93 -3.91
C GLY A 234 -7.85 -9.15 -5.12
N ASN A 235 -6.95 -8.60 -5.93
CA ASN A 235 -7.32 -7.92 -7.18
C ASN A 235 -7.79 -8.88 -8.27
N LEU A 236 -7.42 -10.17 -8.22
CA LEU A 236 -7.97 -11.20 -9.09
C LEU A 236 -9.47 -11.39 -8.88
N LEU A 237 -9.94 -11.38 -7.63
CA LEU A 237 -11.38 -11.46 -7.32
C LEU A 237 -12.14 -10.27 -7.89
N LEU A 238 -11.57 -9.06 -7.79
CA LEU A 238 -12.17 -7.85 -8.34
C LEU A 238 -12.21 -7.89 -9.88
N ALA A 239 -11.13 -8.34 -10.52
CA ALA A 239 -11.05 -8.47 -11.98
C ALA A 239 -12.06 -9.50 -12.52
N LYS A 240 -12.36 -10.55 -11.74
CA LYS A 240 -13.38 -11.56 -12.05
C LYS A 240 -14.79 -11.22 -11.57
N GLN A 241 -14.99 -10.03 -10.99
CA GLN A 241 -16.26 -9.56 -10.46
C GLN A 241 -16.87 -10.46 -9.36
N ASP A 242 -16.04 -11.20 -8.62
CA ASP A 242 -16.45 -12.02 -7.47
C ASP A 242 -16.67 -11.15 -6.20
N LEU A 243 -17.51 -10.12 -6.34
CA LEU A 243 -17.72 -9.05 -5.37
C LEU A 243 -18.26 -9.52 -4.02
N LYS A 244 -19.13 -10.53 -4.02
CA LYS A 244 -19.70 -11.08 -2.77
C LYS A 244 -18.60 -11.65 -1.87
N VAL A 245 -17.68 -12.41 -2.46
CA VAL A 245 -16.58 -13.05 -1.73
C VAL A 245 -15.61 -11.98 -1.25
N TYR A 246 -15.29 -11.01 -2.10
CA TYR A 246 -14.44 -9.88 -1.71
C TYR A 246 -15.00 -9.13 -0.49
N PHE A 247 -16.30 -8.83 -0.50
CA PHE A 247 -16.99 -8.15 0.60
C PHE A 247 -16.95 -8.96 1.90
N TRP A 248 -17.43 -10.21 1.88
CA TRP A 248 -17.50 -11.04 3.09
C TRP A 248 -16.11 -11.32 3.65
N LYS A 249 -15.12 -11.56 2.79
CA LYS A 249 -13.73 -11.70 3.21
C LYS A 249 -13.24 -10.45 3.94
N GLN A 250 -13.47 -9.26 3.37
CA GLN A 250 -13.04 -8.02 4.04
C GLN A 250 -13.71 -7.85 5.40
N LEU A 251 -15.01 -8.10 5.48
CA LEU A 251 -15.74 -8.03 6.73
C LEU A 251 -15.15 -8.97 7.78
N THR A 252 -14.96 -10.24 7.45
CA THR A 252 -14.43 -11.24 8.39
C THR A 252 -13.00 -10.92 8.81
N ILE A 253 -12.10 -10.65 7.86
CA ILE A 253 -10.67 -10.42 8.16
C ILE A 253 -10.48 -9.19 9.06
N TYR A 254 -11.14 -8.08 8.75
CA TYR A 254 -10.98 -6.84 9.53
C TYR A 254 -11.73 -6.90 10.87
N SER A 255 -12.85 -7.61 10.96
CA SER A 255 -13.53 -7.85 12.24
C SER A 255 -12.68 -8.73 13.15
N THR A 256 -12.09 -9.81 12.62
CA THR A 256 -11.15 -10.66 13.36
C THR A 256 -9.90 -9.88 13.77
N PHE A 257 -9.39 -8.98 12.92
CA PHE A 257 -8.25 -8.13 13.27
C PHE A 257 -8.57 -7.18 14.43
N LEU A 258 -9.74 -6.54 14.42
CA LEU A 258 -10.17 -5.69 15.52
C LEU A 258 -10.31 -6.50 16.82
N LEU A 259 -10.94 -7.68 16.76
CA LEU A 259 -11.10 -8.55 17.91
C LEU A 259 -9.76 -9.06 18.43
N ALA A 260 -8.86 -9.51 17.56
CA ALA A 260 -7.52 -9.97 17.93
C ALA A 260 -6.70 -8.84 18.56
N SER A 261 -6.76 -7.64 17.97
CA SER A 261 -6.09 -6.46 18.52
C SER A 261 -6.64 -6.15 19.91
N TYR A 262 -7.96 -6.14 20.09
CA TYR A 262 -8.57 -5.92 21.40
C TYR A 262 -8.13 -6.96 22.44
N LEU A 263 -8.17 -8.26 22.11
CA LEU A 263 -7.81 -9.33 23.04
C LEU A 263 -6.33 -9.35 23.41
N ILE A 264 -5.45 -9.17 22.42
CA ILE A 264 -4.00 -9.22 22.62
C ILE A 264 -3.55 -7.95 23.35
N PHE A 265 -4.08 -6.79 22.97
CA PHE A 265 -3.71 -5.51 23.56
C PHE A 265 -4.19 -5.38 25.01
N TYR A 266 -5.37 -5.92 25.35
CA TYR A 266 -5.85 -5.95 26.74
C TYR A 266 -5.09 -6.95 27.63
N ARG A 267 -4.54 -8.03 27.07
CA ARG A 267 -3.80 -9.04 27.86
C ARG A 267 -2.32 -8.73 28.02
N LEU A 268 -1.68 -8.13 27.03
CA LEU A 268 -0.22 -7.90 27.02
C LEU A 268 0.16 -6.47 27.39
N GLU A 269 -0.80 -5.53 27.43
CA GLU A 269 -0.59 -4.08 27.66
C GLU A 269 0.57 -3.48 26.82
N SER A 270 0.87 -4.10 25.68
CA SER A 270 2.04 -3.80 24.85
C SER A 270 1.63 -3.47 23.42
N LEU A 271 2.27 -2.43 22.89
CA LEU A 271 2.18 -1.99 21.49
C LEU A 271 2.53 -3.11 20.50
N GLU A 272 3.41 -4.02 20.89
CA GLU A 272 3.79 -5.18 20.10
C GLU A 272 2.57 -6.03 19.70
N GLY A 273 1.56 -6.13 20.58
CA GLY A 273 0.35 -6.91 20.35
C GLY A 273 -0.43 -6.49 19.09
N ILE A 274 -0.47 -5.19 18.80
CA ILE A 274 -1.13 -4.64 17.60
C ILE A 274 -0.36 -5.06 16.34
N GLY A 275 0.98 -5.02 16.40
CA GLY A 275 1.84 -5.47 15.31
C GLY A 275 1.63 -6.95 14.99
N ILE A 276 1.59 -7.80 16.03
CA ILE A 276 1.33 -9.24 15.89
C ILE A 276 -0.05 -9.49 15.29
N ALA A 277 -1.09 -8.83 15.82
CA ALA A 277 -2.45 -8.94 15.31
C ALA A 277 -2.54 -8.58 13.82
N TYR A 278 -1.82 -7.53 13.40
CA TYR A 278 -1.78 -7.10 12.01
C TYR A 278 -1.06 -8.12 11.11
N CYS A 279 0.05 -8.69 11.59
CA CYS A 279 0.76 -9.76 10.89
C CYS A 279 -0.12 -11.01 10.69
N LEU A 280 -0.80 -11.44 11.75
CA LEU A 280 -1.74 -12.56 11.71
C LEU A 280 -2.91 -12.29 10.76
N MET A 281 -3.47 -11.08 10.77
CA MET A 281 -4.50 -10.66 9.81
C MET A 281 -4.00 -10.79 8.37
N CYS A 282 -2.80 -10.28 8.07
CA CYS A 282 -2.23 -10.36 6.73
C CYS A 282 -1.98 -11.81 6.29
N LEU A 283 -1.48 -12.65 7.19
CA LEU A 283 -1.28 -14.07 6.94
C LEU A 283 -2.60 -14.79 6.68
N ALA A 284 -3.60 -14.61 7.54
CA ALA A 284 -4.92 -15.21 7.39
C ALA A 284 -5.59 -14.80 6.07
N ASN A 285 -5.50 -13.51 5.70
CA ASN A 285 -6.01 -13.02 4.43
C ASN A 285 -5.31 -13.67 3.23
N LEU A 286 -3.98 -13.84 3.29
CA LEU A 286 -3.23 -14.50 2.22
C LEU A 286 -3.62 -15.98 2.09
N LEU A 287 -3.68 -16.72 3.19
CA LEU A 287 -4.05 -18.13 3.20
C LEU A 287 -5.46 -18.35 2.67
N PHE A 288 -6.42 -17.52 3.08
CA PHE A 288 -7.79 -17.55 2.56
C PHE A 288 -7.82 -17.35 1.05
N LEU A 289 -7.11 -16.33 0.54
CA LEU A 289 -7.07 -16.04 -0.89
C LEU A 289 -6.38 -17.16 -1.68
N LEU A 290 -5.32 -17.76 -1.15
CA LEU A 290 -4.65 -18.91 -1.77
C LEU A 290 -5.58 -20.10 -1.91
N GLY A 291 -6.26 -20.47 -0.82
CA GLY A 291 -7.21 -21.58 -0.81
C GLY A 291 -8.38 -21.33 -1.76
N TYR A 292 -9.02 -20.15 -1.64
CA TYR A 292 -10.18 -19.79 -2.44
C TYR A 292 -9.86 -19.71 -3.94
N CYS A 293 -8.81 -18.98 -4.33
CA CYS A 293 -8.45 -18.84 -5.74
C CYS A 293 -8.02 -20.16 -6.35
N SER A 294 -7.29 -21.01 -5.61
CA SER A 294 -6.83 -22.30 -6.14
C SER A 294 -7.99 -23.27 -6.34
N PHE A 295 -8.95 -23.29 -5.41
CA PHE A 295 -10.14 -24.13 -5.52
C PHE A 295 -11.11 -23.63 -6.60
N ARG A 296 -11.44 -22.32 -6.60
CA ARG A 296 -12.46 -21.74 -7.47
C ARG A 296 -12.05 -21.67 -8.93
N TYR A 297 -10.79 -21.36 -9.21
CA TYR A 297 -10.28 -21.15 -10.57
C TYR A 297 -9.49 -22.35 -11.10
N LYS A 298 -9.52 -23.48 -10.38
CA LYS A 298 -8.90 -24.76 -10.77
C LYS A 298 -7.45 -24.63 -11.24
N THR A 299 -6.75 -23.62 -10.73
CA THR A 299 -5.38 -23.30 -11.10
C THR A 299 -4.54 -23.29 -9.84
N ASN A 300 -3.38 -23.93 -9.87
CA ASN A 300 -2.55 -24.07 -8.68
C ASN A 300 -1.75 -22.78 -8.41
N TYR A 301 -2.42 -21.74 -7.94
CA TYR A 301 -1.80 -20.46 -7.57
C TYR A 301 -0.81 -20.60 -6.41
N VAL A 302 -0.90 -21.68 -5.62
CA VAL A 302 0.12 -22.02 -4.60
C VAL A 302 1.51 -22.13 -5.22
N ARG A 303 1.62 -22.56 -6.49
CA ARG A 303 2.90 -22.58 -7.21
C ARG A 303 3.51 -21.18 -7.39
N ALA A 304 2.71 -20.12 -7.48
CA ALA A 304 3.20 -18.73 -7.52
C ALA A 304 3.97 -18.35 -6.27
N PHE A 305 3.60 -18.97 -5.16
CA PHE A 305 4.15 -18.74 -3.84
C PHE A 305 5.22 -19.78 -3.47
N SER A 306 5.59 -20.65 -4.41
CA SER A 306 6.61 -21.68 -4.18
C SER A 306 8.01 -21.24 -4.64
N GLY A 307 9.03 -21.66 -3.90
CA GLY A 307 10.44 -21.41 -4.19
C GLY A 307 10.87 -19.96 -3.90
N SER A 308 10.72 -19.07 -4.88
CA SER A 308 11.23 -17.69 -4.77
C SER A 308 10.57 -16.88 -3.65
N TRP A 309 9.25 -17.01 -3.49
CA TRP A 309 8.49 -16.29 -2.45
C TRP A 309 8.82 -16.80 -1.05
N THR A 310 8.90 -18.12 -0.85
CA THR A 310 9.27 -18.71 0.44
C THR A 310 10.69 -18.35 0.86
N ILE A 311 11.64 -18.36 -0.08
CA ILE A 311 13.02 -17.90 0.19
C ILE A 311 13.02 -16.42 0.56
N GLY A 312 12.22 -15.59 -0.13
CA GLY A 312 12.06 -14.17 0.19
C GLY A 312 11.48 -13.94 1.59
N LEU A 313 10.45 -14.70 1.96
CA LEU A 313 9.87 -14.64 3.30
C LEU A 313 10.89 -15.05 4.38
N LEU A 314 11.64 -16.12 4.15
CA LEU A 314 12.69 -16.58 5.08
C LEU A 314 13.78 -15.53 5.24
N LEU A 315 14.20 -14.85 4.16
CA LEU A 315 15.15 -13.74 4.24
C LEU A 315 14.61 -12.57 5.06
N ILE A 316 13.35 -12.20 4.87
CA ILE A 316 12.69 -11.13 5.65
C ILE A 316 12.63 -11.50 7.13
N ILE A 317 12.24 -12.74 7.45
CA ILE A 317 12.17 -13.22 8.84
C ILE A 317 13.58 -13.23 9.45
N ALA A 318 14.58 -13.74 8.75
CA ALA A 318 15.96 -13.78 9.23
C ALA A 318 16.56 -12.36 9.42
N ALA A 319 16.26 -11.42 8.53
CA ALA A 319 16.62 -10.00 8.68
C ALA A 319 15.90 -9.36 9.88
N SER A 320 14.64 -9.73 10.11
CA SER A 320 13.88 -9.24 11.26
C SER A 320 14.44 -9.78 12.58
N ILE A 321 14.79 -11.07 12.65
CA ILE A 321 15.35 -11.71 13.85
C ILE A 321 16.74 -11.17 14.17
N SER A 322 17.61 -11.03 13.15
CA SER A 322 18.96 -10.48 13.36
C SER A 322 18.93 -9.04 13.87
N SER A 323 18.02 -8.21 13.36
CA SER A 323 17.84 -6.83 13.82
C SER A 323 16.80 -6.68 14.94
N TRP A 324 16.44 -7.76 15.65
CA TRP A 324 15.27 -7.73 16.54
C TRP A 324 15.47 -6.79 17.72
N ASN A 325 16.62 -6.82 18.39
CA ASN A 325 16.88 -5.97 19.56
C ASN A 325 17.69 -4.71 19.24
N GLU A 326 18.20 -4.58 18.01
CA GLU A 326 19.04 -3.46 17.62
C GLU A 326 18.19 -2.19 17.42
N THR A 327 18.44 -1.20 18.28
CA THR A 327 17.95 0.17 18.14
C THR A 327 18.90 1.05 17.33
N GLU A 328 20.19 0.69 17.31
CA GLU A 328 21.22 1.34 16.51
C GLU A 328 21.50 0.56 15.23
N THR A 329 21.93 1.28 14.20
CA THR A 329 22.09 0.73 12.85
C THR A 329 23.48 0.13 12.70
N ASP A 330 23.59 -1.20 12.74
CA ASP A 330 24.86 -1.88 12.47
C ASP A 330 25.16 -1.92 10.96
N TRP A 331 26.13 -1.12 10.55
CA TRP A 331 26.58 -1.01 9.16
C TRP A 331 27.20 -2.31 8.62
N SER A 332 27.78 -3.14 9.51
CA SER A 332 28.36 -4.42 9.12
C SER A 332 27.26 -5.42 8.73
N LEU A 333 26.17 -5.46 9.51
CA LEU A 333 25.00 -6.31 9.28
C LEU A 333 24.26 -5.91 8.00
N ILE A 334 24.14 -4.60 7.73
CA ILE A 334 23.57 -4.08 6.46
C ILE A 334 24.35 -4.58 5.26
N SER A 335 25.69 -4.51 5.31
CA SER A 335 26.53 -4.93 4.17
C SER A 335 26.37 -6.43 3.87
N ALA A 336 26.24 -7.26 4.90
CA ALA A 336 25.97 -8.69 4.77
C ALA A 336 24.59 -8.97 4.15
N TRP A 337 23.54 -8.27 4.62
CA TRP A 337 22.19 -8.37 4.05
C TRP A 337 22.13 -7.90 2.60
N MET A 338 22.86 -6.84 2.23
CA MET A 338 22.95 -6.40 0.85
C MET A 338 23.61 -7.46 -0.06
N GLY A 339 24.63 -8.15 0.44
CA GLY A 339 25.23 -9.30 -0.27
C GLY A 339 24.25 -10.46 -0.45
N GLY A 340 23.51 -10.81 0.61
CA GLY A 340 22.47 -11.85 0.56
C GLY A 340 21.32 -11.51 -0.39
N LEU A 341 20.88 -10.24 -0.39
CA LEU A 341 19.86 -9.73 -1.31
C LEU A 341 20.33 -9.75 -2.76
N ALA A 342 21.58 -9.36 -3.03
CA ALA A 342 22.15 -9.43 -4.36
C ALA A 342 22.18 -10.87 -4.89
N MET A 343 22.59 -11.83 -4.05
CA MET A 343 22.53 -13.26 -4.39
C MET A 343 21.09 -13.74 -4.64
N TYR A 344 20.15 -13.39 -3.77
CA TYR A 344 18.73 -13.73 -3.92
C TYR A 344 18.14 -13.22 -5.24
N CYS A 345 18.37 -11.94 -5.56
CA CYS A 345 17.94 -11.34 -6.82
C CYS A 345 18.55 -12.07 -8.03
N LEU A 346 19.85 -12.40 -7.97
CA LEU A 346 20.55 -13.12 -9.04
C LEU A 346 20.05 -14.56 -9.23
N MET A 347 19.57 -15.23 -8.17
CA MET A 347 18.99 -16.57 -8.26
C MET A 347 17.59 -16.58 -8.91
N ILE A 348 16.83 -15.49 -8.80
CA ILE A 348 15.45 -15.41 -9.33
C ILE A 348 15.40 -14.88 -10.76
N LEU A 349 16.36 -14.04 -11.14
CA LEU A 349 16.48 -13.52 -12.51
C LEU A 349 16.70 -14.65 -13.52
N LYS A 350 15.99 -14.61 -14.66
CA LYS A 350 16.25 -15.55 -15.76
C LYS A 350 17.69 -15.37 -16.29
N PRO A 351 18.31 -16.40 -16.88
CA PRO A 351 19.66 -16.28 -17.47
C PRO A 351 19.78 -15.12 -18.46
N GLU A 352 18.73 -14.86 -19.26
CA GLU A 352 18.68 -13.74 -20.21
C GLU A 352 18.56 -12.38 -19.52
N GLU A 353 17.74 -12.28 -18.47
CA GLU A 353 17.58 -11.06 -17.66
C GLU A 353 18.89 -10.74 -16.93
N ARG A 354 19.58 -11.77 -16.41
CA ARG A 354 20.90 -11.67 -15.79
C ARG A 354 21.94 -11.15 -16.78
N ARG A 355 21.98 -11.67 -18.02
CA ARG A 355 22.88 -11.16 -19.08
C ARG A 355 22.61 -9.69 -19.42
N ARG A 356 21.33 -9.28 -19.52
CA ARG A 356 20.97 -7.86 -19.76
C ARG A 356 21.41 -6.95 -18.61
N LEU A 357 21.22 -7.39 -17.36
CA LEU A 357 21.59 -6.63 -16.18
C LEU A 357 23.12 -6.43 -16.09
N PHE A 358 23.90 -7.48 -16.36
CA PHE A 358 25.36 -7.38 -16.45
C PHE A 358 25.83 -6.52 -17.63
N ALA A 359 25.14 -6.56 -18.78
CA ALA A 359 25.46 -5.69 -19.90
C ALA A 359 25.22 -4.20 -19.58
N LEU A 360 24.17 -3.87 -18.83
CA LEU A 360 23.89 -2.50 -18.37
C LEU A 360 24.91 -2.00 -17.33
N LEU A 361 25.32 -2.87 -16.40
CA LEU A 361 26.35 -2.53 -15.41
C LEU A 361 27.72 -2.30 -16.09
N LYS A 362 28.07 -3.13 -17.08
CA LYS A 362 29.33 -3.00 -17.84
C LYS A 362 29.36 -1.75 -18.73
N ARG A 363 28.21 -1.23 -19.15
CA ARG A 363 28.06 0.04 -19.87
C ARG A 363 28.12 1.28 -18.97
N ARG A 364 27.96 1.13 -17.65
CA ARG A 364 28.07 2.24 -16.68
C ARG A 364 29.45 2.36 -16.05
N SER A 365 30.29 1.32 -16.18
CA SER A 365 31.67 1.27 -15.69
C SER A 365 32.72 1.56 -16.77
N ALA A 366 32.29 1.89 -17.99
CA ALA A 366 33.09 2.38 -19.10
C ALA A 366 32.58 3.78 -19.45
#